data_AF-A0A7D9DY55-F1
#
_entry.id   AF-A0A7D9DY55-F1
#
_cell.length_a   1.000
_cell.length_b   1.000
_cell.length_c   1.000
_cell.angle_alpha   90.00
_cell.angle_beta   90.00
_cell.angle_gamma   90.00
#
_symmetry.space_group_name_H-M   'P 1'
#
loop_
_entity.id
_entity.type
_entity.pdbx_description
1 polymer ?
#
loop_
_entity_poly.entity_id
_entity_poly.type
_entity_poly.pdbx_seq_one_letter_code
_entity_poly.pdbx_strand_id
1 'polypeptide(L)'
;MSRLGSWVDHIIIQAVANANNLRIHITESAQNFTESTVITPIYAQGNVRDMYIGHLDELHYVSTTPVEQFASEQIGNQIATNINRNQTHKIHNLIVTKVSRTVSMKYFQKRKEYMKEYMKKRKSNNEFKKKKAREEKKESFKTATVTYRQSNPEKVKENCKAAIATYRQSNPEKVKESNQTATATYRQSNPEKVKESFKTATATYRQSNAEKVKENFKAATATYRQSNPEKVKESNKTATATYRQSNPEMVQESNKTATVTYRKLNLKKVAELSKLSSITYQQSYLERVKDTQKRQYIKRKLDCSENGTKMIKYKKVEDNPNGNSCEAGQIPGNTDDSRQQIDVTKATELLHKNISVGPEYICTCCDQLWYRSSVTERNVSYVNLVQTKSFTYVLMV
;
A
#
# COMPACT_ATOMS: atom_id res chain seq x y z
N MET A 1 -33.46 18.84 -19.45
CA MET A 1 -34.75 18.79 -18.73
C MET A 1 -35.89 19.03 -19.72
N SER A 2 -36.46 17.98 -20.35
CA SER A 2 -37.46 18.11 -21.42
C SER A 2 -38.88 17.70 -21.03
N ARG A 3 -39.11 17.31 -19.77
CA ARG A 3 -40.44 16.90 -19.28
C ARG A 3 -41.23 18.12 -18.78
N LEU A 4 -42.43 18.34 -19.32
CA LEU A 4 -43.37 19.36 -18.87
C LEU A 4 -43.65 19.23 -17.35
N GLY A 5 -43.65 20.35 -16.64
CA GLY A 5 -43.88 20.41 -15.19
C GLY A 5 -42.65 20.14 -14.31
N SER A 6 -41.46 20.02 -14.91
CA SER A 6 -40.21 19.93 -14.15
C SER A 6 -39.81 21.30 -13.60
N TRP A 7 -39.37 21.36 -12.35
CA TRP A 7 -38.90 22.59 -11.72
C TRP A 7 -37.49 22.94 -12.20
N VAL A 8 -37.23 24.25 -12.24
CA VAL A 8 -35.95 24.82 -12.61
C VAL A 8 -35.11 24.98 -11.34
N ASP A 9 -33.89 24.45 -11.37
CA ASP A 9 -32.88 24.63 -10.33
C ASP A 9 -31.83 25.66 -10.75
N HIS A 10 -30.93 25.98 -9.83
CA HIS A 10 -29.88 26.98 -10.07
C HIS A 10 -28.92 26.60 -11.23
N ILE A 11 -28.71 25.31 -11.49
CA ILE A 11 -27.84 24.82 -12.56
C ILE A 11 -28.46 25.17 -13.93
N ILE A 12 -29.77 24.96 -14.07
CA ILE A 12 -30.50 25.31 -15.29
C ILE A 12 -30.48 26.83 -15.49
N ILE A 13 -30.67 27.62 -14.42
CA ILE A 13 -30.63 29.09 -14.52
C ILE A 13 -29.25 29.58 -14.96
N GLN A 14 -28.16 29.00 -14.43
CA GLN A 14 -26.79 29.30 -14.85
C GLN A 14 -26.53 28.92 -16.33
N ALA A 15 -27.06 27.77 -16.78
CA ALA A 15 -26.95 27.36 -18.18
C ALA A 15 -27.69 28.34 -19.11
N VAL A 16 -28.87 28.81 -18.71
CA VAL A 16 -29.65 29.82 -19.45
C VAL A 16 -28.93 31.17 -19.49
N ALA A 17 -28.36 31.60 -18.36
CA ALA A 17 -27.56 32.82 -18.26
C ALA A 17 -26.38 32.78 -19.25
N ASN A 18 -25.63 31.67 -19.26
CA ASN A 18 -24.50 31.47 -20.17
C ASN A 18 -24.93 31.43 -21.64
N ALA A 19 -25.99 30.70 -21.98
CA ALA A 19 -26.44 30.53 -23.36
C ALA A 19 -26.99 31.83 -23.99
N ASN A 20 -27.54 32.73 -23.19
CA ASN A 20 -28.21 33.95 -23.67
C ASN A 20 -27.46 35.26 -23.31
N ASN A 21 -26.29 35.14 -22.70
CA ASN A 21 -25.50 36.26 -22.17
C ASN A 21 -26.35 37.21 -21.27
N LEU A 22 -27.04 36.61 -20.30
CA LEU A 22 -27.93 37.31 -19.36
C LEU A 22 -27.32 37.35 -17.97
N ARG A 23 -27.43 38.50 -17.29
CA ARG A 23 -27.25 38.61 -15.85
C ARG A 23 -28.62 38.56 -15.19
N ILE A 24 -28.84 37.53 -14.37
CA ILE A 24 -30.15 37.22 -13.80
C ILE A 24 -30.15 37.58 -12.32
N HIS A 25 -31.02 38.51 -11.95
CA HIS A 25 -31.28 38.92 -10.57
C HIS A 25 -32.49 38.18 -10.05
N ILE A 26 -32.32 37.39 -9.00
CA ILE A 26 -33.41 36.66 -8.34
C ILE A 26 -33.65 37.29 -6.97
N THR A 27 -34.87 37.76 -6.71
CA THR A 27 -35.29 38.29 -5.41
C THR A 27 -36.18 37.27 -4.71
N GLU A 28 -35.89 36.93 -3.47
CA GLU A 28 -36.57 35.87 -2.71
C GLU A 28 -37.55 36.45 -1.68
N SER A 29 -38.73 35.84 -1.52
CA SER A 29 -39.73 36.25 -0.52
C SER A 29 -39.54 35.56 0.83
N ALA A 30 -38.90 34.38 0.86
CA ALA A 30 -38.74 33.61 2.07
C ALA A 30 -37.65 34.18 3.00
N GLN A 31 -38.00 34.37 4.29
CA GLN A 31 -37.11 34.94 5.31
C GLN A 31 -35.84 34.12 5.60
N ASN A 32 -35.80 32.84 5.19
CA ASN A 32 -34.67 31.94 5.45
C ASN A 32 -33.58 31.99 4.37
N PHE A 33 -33.77 32.79 3.32
CA PHE A 33 -32.87 32.88 2.17
C PHE A 33 -32.31 34.28 2.00
N THR A 34 -31.24 34.38 1.22
CA THR A 34 -30.67 35.66 0.81
C THR A 34 -31.67 36.42 -0.04
N GLU A 35 -32.00 37.65 0.36
CA GLU A 35 -32.99 38.53 -0.28
C GLU A 35 -32.75 38.70 -1.79
N SER A 36 -31.50 38.68 -2.23
CA SER A 36 -31.15 38.72 -3.66
C SER A 36 -29.99 37.78 -4.00
N THR A 37 -30.15 37.04 -5.11
CA THR A 37 -29.11 36.22 -5.75
C THR A 37 -28.84 36.76 -7.15
N VAL A 38 -27.57 37.00 -7.49
CA VAL A 38 -27.18 37.49 -8.82
C VAL A 38 -26.37 36.42 -9.54
N ILE A 39 -26.85 36.01 -10.71
CA ILE A 39 -26.23 35.00 -11.56
C ILE A 39 -25.64 35.70 -12.78
N THR A 40 -24.32 35.59 -12.94
CA THR A 40 -23.56 36.24 -14.01
C THR A 40 -23.08 35.18 -15.01
N PRO A 41 -23.09 35.46 -16.33
CA PRO A 41 -22.60 34.50 -17.30
C PRO A 41 -21.07 34.37 -17.21
N ILE A 42 -20.58 33.14 -17.26
CA ILE A 42 -19.15 32.82 -17.02
C ILE A 42 -18.25 33.28 -18.17
N TYR A 43 -18.78 33.30 -19.40
CA TYR A 43 -18.02 33.64 -20.62
C TYR A 43 -18.56 34.91 -21.29
N ALA A 44 -18.90 35.94 -20.51
CA ALA A 44 -19.45 37.19 -21.03
C ALA A 44 -18.51 37.83 -22.06
N GLN A 45 -18.91 37.82 -23.34
CA GLN A 45 -18.30 38.64 -24.38
C GLN A 45 -19.32 39.70 -24.80
N GLY A 46 -19.01 40.98 -24.60
CA GLY A 46 -19.86 42.11 -24.97
C GLY A 46 -20.91 42.52 -23.92
N ASN A 47 -21.91 43.27 -24.37
CA ASN A 47 -22.96 43.83 -23.50
C ASN A 47 -23.87 42.73 -22.93
N VAL A 48 -23.83 42.56 -21.61
CA VAL A 48 -24.67 41.63 -20.85
C VAL A 48 -26.05 42.28 -20.64
N ARG A 49 -27.13 41.53 -20.85
CA ARG A 49 -28.51 42.01 -20.62
C ARG A 49 -29.01 41.57 -19.24
N ASP A 50 -29.68 42.48 -18.54
CA ASP A 50 -30.24 42.21 -17.22
C ASP A 50 -31.64 41.62 -17.29
N MET A 51 -31.90 40.62 -16.45
CA MET A 51 -33.23 40.03 -16.26
C MET A 51 -33.52 39.92 -14.76
N TYR A 52 -34.73 40.27 -14.35
CA TYR A 52 -35.14 40.26 -12.95
C TYR A 52 -36.29 39.27 -12.75
N ILE A 53 -36.16 38.43 -11.73
CA ILE A 53 -37.11 37.37 -11.38
C ILE A 53 -37.36 37.43 -9.88
N GLY A 54 -38.61 37.32 -9.46
CA GLY A 54 -38.99 37.04 -8.08
C GLY A 54 -39.19 35.54 -7.88
N HIS A 55 -38.66 34.99 -6.79
CA HIS A 55 -38.96 33.64 -6.33
C HIS A 55 -39.86 33.74 -5.09
N LEU A 56 -41.02 33.09 -5.15
CA LEU A 56 -42.08 33.18 -4.13
C LEU A 56 -42.24 31.86 -3.39
N ASP A 57 -41.87 31.85 -2.11
CA ASP A 57 -42.08 30.76 -1.15
C ASP A 57 -41.68 29.38 -1.68
N GLU A 58 -40.55 29.32 -2.42
CA GLU A 58 -40.05 28.10 -3.07
C GLU A 58 -40.98 27.47 -4.13
N LEU A 59 -42.08 28.14 -4.47
CA LEU A 59 -43.17 27.58 -5.27
C LEU A 59 -43.44 28.30 -6.59
N HIS A 60 -42.88 29.48 -6.81
CA HIS A 60 -43.18 30.20 -8.04
C HIS A 60 -42.08 31.16 -8.45
N TYR A 61 -41.84 31.26 -9.76
CA TYR A 61 -41.03 32.32 -10.35
C TYR A 61 -41.95 33.33 -11.03
N VAL A 62 -41.71 34.61 -10.77
CA VAL A 62 -42.42 35.74 -11.39
C VAL A 62 -41.42 36.66 -12.07
N SER A 63 -41.77 37.22 -13.23
CA SER A 63 -40.95 38.26 -13.84
C SER A 63 -41.09 39.56 -13.03
N THR A 64 -39.98 40.23 -12.75
CA THR A 64 -39.96 41.53 -12.07
C THR A 64 -39.23 42.56 -12.92
N THR A 65 -39.40 43.83 -12.58
CA THR A 65 -38.68 44.94 -13.21
C THR A 65 -38.18 45.88 -12.11
N PRO A 66 -36.96 46.43 -12.22
CA PRO A 66 -36.42 47.34 -11.22
C PRO A 66 -37.27 48.60 -11.14
N VAL A 67 -37.49 49.09 -9.92
CA VAL A 67 -38.23 50.34 -9.66
C VAL A 67 -37.25 51.51 -9.77
N GLU A 68 -36.68 51.72 -10.95
CA GLU A 68 -36.00 52.98 -11.28
C GLU A 68 -36.45 53.43 -12.68
N GLN A 69 -37.07 54.62 -12.69
CA GLN A 69 -37.51 55.40 -13.86
C GLN A 69 -38.83 54.99 -14.56
N PHE A 70 -39.96 55.18 -13.87
CA PHE A 70 -41.15 55.79 -14.52
C PHE A 70 -41.14 57.31 -14.28
N ALA A 71 -40.03 57.94 -14.65
CA ALA A 71 -39.82 59.39 -14.59
C ALA A 71 -39.38 59.93 -15.96
N SER A 72 -40.05 59.49 -17.02
CA SER A 72 -40.10 60.13 -18.33
C SER A 72 -41.13 59.38 -19.16
N GLU A 73 -41.87 60.08 -20.03
CA GLU A 73 -42.95 59.53 -20.87
C GLU A 73 -44.30 59.33 -20.16
N GLN A 74 -44.87 60.41 -19.60
CA GLN A 74 -46.26 60.81 -19.96
C GLN A 74 -46.76 62.15 -19.40
N ILE A 75 -45.96 62.92 -18.66
CA ILE A 75 -46.38 64.26 -18.21
C ILE A 75 -45.34 65.30 -18.62
N GLY A 76 -45.13 65.40 -19.92
CA GLY A 76 -44.53 66.58 -20.55
C GLY A 76 -45.66 67.38 -21.17
N ASN A 77 -46.32 68.24 -20.40
CA ASN A 77 -46.95 69.46 -20.88
C ASN A 77 -47.33 70.36 -19.68
N GLN A 78 -46.77 71.57 -19.71
CA GLN A 78 -47.07 72.75 -18.86
C GLN A 78 -46.40 72.70 -17.47
N ILE A 79 -45.14 73.17 -17.36
CA ILE A 79 -44.70 74.58 -17.27
C ILE A 79 -45.33 75.34 -16.08
N ALA A 80 -44.45 75.70 -15.13
CA ALA A 80 -44.50 76.83 -14.18
C ALA A 80 -45.70 76.83 -13.19
N THR A 81 -45.53 76.97 -11.88
CA THR A 81 -44.65 77.87 -11.15
C THR A 81 -44.37 77.34 -9.75
N ASN A 82 -43.15 77.65 -9.34
CA ASN A 82 -42.52 77.65 -8.04
C ASN A 82 -43.39 78.03 -6.80
N ILE A 83 -42.95 77.48 -5.66
CA ILE A 83 -42.96 78.00 -4.28
C ILE A 83 -43.95 77.40 -3.25
N ASN A 84 -43.33 76.73 -2.27
CA ASN A 84 -43.74 76.47 -0.88
C ASN A 84 -44.93 75.56 -0.58
N ARG A 85 -44.66 74.25 -0.46
CA ARG A 85 -45.54 73.35 0.31
C ARG A 85 -44.78 72.27 1.12
N ASN A 86 -44.06 72.69 2.16
CA ASN A 86 -43.58 71.77 3.21
C ASN A 86 -44.67 71.35 4.22
N GLN A 87 -45.95 71.71 3.99
CA GLN A 87 -47.10 71.19 4.75
C GLN A 87 -47.97 70.17 3.99
N THR A 88 -47.81 69.97 2.67
CA THR A 88 -48.66 69.03 1.92
C THR A 88 -48.11 67.61 1.80
N HIS A 89 -46.82 67.37 2.07
CA HIS A 89 -46.24 66.02 1.97
C HIS A 89 -46.77 65.02 3.01
N LYS A 90 -47.25 65.48 4.19
CA LYS A 90 -47.91 64.60 5.17
C LYS A 90 -49.37 64.29 4.81
N ILE A 91 -50.08 65.26 4.21
CA ILE A 91 -51.51 65.12 3.87
C ILE A 91 -51.67 64.31 2.57
N HIS A 92 -50.82 64.54 1.57
CA HIS A 92 -50.88 63.80 0.30
C HIS A 92 -50.51 62.32 0.48
N ASN A 93 -49.51 61.99 1.31
CA ASN A 93 -49.17 60.60 1.61
C ASN A 93 -50.26 59.88 2.44
N LEU A 94 -50.98 60.58 3.34
CA LEU A 94 -52.12 59.98 4.05
C LEU A 94 -53.33 59.77 3.14
N ILE A 95 -53.59 60.67 2.18
CA ILE A 95 -54.73 60.56 1.27
C ILE A 95 -54.45 59.50 0.20
N VAL A 96 -53.26 59.47 -0.39
CA VAL A 96 -52.86 58.44 -1.37
C VAL A 96 -52.83 57.05 -0.73
N THR A 97 -52.35 56.90 0.52
CA THR A 97 -52.40 55.61 1.22
C THR A 97 -53.80 55.19 1.65
N LYS A 98 -54.69 56.13 2.02
CA LYS A 98 -56.11 55.82 2.34
C LYS A 98 -56.93 55.49 1.10
N VAL A 99 -56.76 56.23 0.00
CA VAL A 99 -57.44 55.96 -1.27
C VAL A 99 -56.91 54.67 -1.90
N SER A 100 -55.60 54.43 -1.87
CA SER A 100 -55.01 53.17 -2.35
C SER A 100 -55.39 51.96 -1.48
N ARG A 101 -55.46 52.11 -0.14
CA ARG A 101 -56.01 51.06 0.76
C ARG A 101 -57.48 50.80 0.50
N THR A 102 -58.31 51.82 0.29
CA THR A 102 -59.77 51.62 0.07
C THR A 102 -60.08 51.02 -1.29
N VAL A 103 -59.33 51.41 -2.33
CA VAL A 103 -59.41 50.78 -3.66
C VAL A 103 -58.93 49.32 -3.57
N SER A 104 -57.76 49.07 -2.97
CA SER A 104 -57.23 47.71 -2.73
C SER A 104 -58.18 46.83 -1.91
N MET A 105 -58.82 47.38 -0.86
CA MET A 105 -59.83 46.68 -0.06
C MET A 105 -61.11 46.38 -0.84
N LYS A 106 -61.58 47.27 -1.72
CA LYS A 106 -62.73 47.01 -2.60
C LYS A 106 -62.41 45.93 -3.63
N TYR A 107 -61.21 45.92 -4.21
CA TYR A 107 -60.75 44.85 -5.11
C TYR A 107 -60.59 43.51 -4.37
N PHE A 108 -60.02 43.51 -3.16
CA PHE A 108 -59.92 42.32 -2.31
C PHE A 108 -61.31 41.77 -1.95
N GLN A 109 -62.26 42.63 -1.61
CA GLN A 109 -63.63 42.24 -1.29
C GLN A 109 -64.35 41.65 -2.51
N LYS A 110 -64.25 42.30 -3.69
CA LYS A 110 -64.78 41.76 -4.94
C LYS A 110 -64.13 40.42 -5.32
N ARG A 111 -62.81 40.28 -5.16
CA ARG A 111 -62.10 39.01 -5.39
C ARG A 111 -62.53 37.92 -4.41
N LYS A 112 -62.78 38.26 -3.14
CA LYS A 112 -63.29 37.35 -2.11
C LYS A 112 -64.71 36.88 -2.42
N GLU A 113 -65.58 37.79 -2.88
CA GLU A 113 -66.94 37.48 -3.34
C GLU A 113 -66.92 36.59 -4.57
N TYR A 114 -66.14 36.95 -5.59
CA TYR A 114 -65.90 36.12 -6.78
C TYR A 114 -65.36 34.73 -6.40
N MET A 115 -64.37 34.65 -5.50
CA MET A 115 -63.81 33.38 -5.06
C MET A 115 -64.83 32.53 -4.30
N LYS A 116 -65.69 33.14 -3.48
CA LYS A 116 -66.80 32.44 -2.81
C LYS A 116 -67.79 31.87 -3.82
N GLU A 117 -68.17 32.66 -4.83
CA GLU A 117 -69.12 32.25 -5.86
C GLU A 117 -68.52 31.16 -6.78
N TYR A 118 -67.28 31.34 -7.21
CA TYR A 118 -66.49 30.35 -7.94
C TYR A 118 -66.38 29.03 -7.15
N MET A 119 -66.06 29.08 -5.86
CA MET A 119 -66.01 27.89 -5.00
C MET A 119 -67.38 27.25 -4.81
N LYS A 120 -68.46 28.04 -4.74
CA LYS A 120 -69.85 27.53 -4.68
C LYS A 120 -70.20 26.77 -5.97
N LYS A 121 -69.90 27.35 -7.14
CA LYS A 121 -70.13 26.74 -8.47
C LYS A 121 -69.26 25.50 -8.70
N ARG A 122 -68.01 25.53 -8.23
CA ARG A 122 -67.09 24.38 -8.26
C ARG A 122 -67.55 23.24 -7.35
N LYS A 123 -68.06 23.56 -6.15
CA LYS A 123 -68.64 22.59 -5.21
C LYS A 123 -69.99 22.02 -5.67
N SER A 124 -70.76 22.76 -6.48
CA SER A 124 -72.01 22.26 -7.07
C SER A 124 -71.79 21.38 -8.30
N ASN A 125 -70.62 21.42 -8.94
CA ASN A 125 -70.28 20.54 -10.06
C ASN A 125 -70.21 19.06 -9.62
N ASN A 126 -71.02 18.21 -10.26
CA ASN A 126 -71.09 16.78 -9.98
C ASN A 126 -69.79 16.03 -10.26
N GLU A 127 -68.98 16.46 -11.23
CA GLU A 127 -67.69 15.82 -11.53
C GLU A 127 -66.66 16.08 -10.42
N PHE A 128 -66.65 17.30 -9.89
CA PHE A 128 -65.82 17.65 -8.74
C PHE A 128 -66.24 16.90 -7.48
N LYS A 129 -67.55 16.74 -7.23
CA LYS A 129 -68.07 15.93 -6.11
C LYS A 129 -67.64 14.47 -6.23
N LYS A 130 -67.76 13.87 -7.42
CA LYS A 130 -67.31 12.49 -7.68
C LYS A 130 -65.80 12.33 -7.45
N LYS A 131 -64.98 13.28 -7.92
CA LYS A 131 -63.54 13.28 -7.70
C LYS A 131 -63.19 13.41 -6.22
N LYS A 132 -63.82 14.35 -5.50
CA LYS A 132 -63.65 14.55 -4.05
C LYS A 132 -64.03 13.29 -3.26
N ALA A 133 -65.16 12.65 -3.57
CA ALA A 133 -65.55 11.40 -2.93
C ALA A 133 -64.56 10.25 -3.21
N ARG A 134 -63.98 10.18 -4.42
CA ARG A 134 -62.93 9.20 -4.76
C ARG A 134 -61.64 9.45 -3.98
N GLU A 135 -61.26 10.71 -3.81
CA GLU A 135 -60.10 11.11 -3.01
C GLU A 135 -60.32 10.84 -1.51
N GLU A 136 -61.49 11.17 -0.98
CA GLU A 136 -61.87 10.84 0.41
C GLU A 136 -61.87 9.33 0.66
N LYS A 137 -62.36 8.52 -0.28
CA LYS A 137 -62.30 7.06 -0.20
C LYS A 137 -60.88 6.49 -0.27
N LYS A 138 -60.00 7.12 -1.06
CA LYS A 138 -58.57 6.76 -1.08
C LYS A 138 -57.92 7.11 0.25
N GLU A 139 -58.23 8.27 0.80
CA GLU A 139 -57.66 8.71 2.07
C GLU A 139 -58.15 7.83 3.21
N SER A 140 -59.44 7.52 3.28
CA SER A 140 -59.98 6.60 4.28
C SER A 140 -59.34 5.21 4.21
N PHE A 141 -59.03 4.71 3.00
CA PHE A 141 -58.34 3.44 2.82
C PHE A 141 -56.88 3.50 3.32
N LYS A 142 -56.16 4.58 3.04
CA LYS A 142 -54.79 4.77 3.58
C LYS A 142 -54.82 4.81 5.10
N THR A 143 -55.73 5.60 5.69
CA THR A 143 -55.86 5.72 7.14
C THR A 143 -56.18 4.37 7.77
N ALA A 144 -57.15 3.62 7.21
CA ALA A 144 -57.48 2.27 7.67
C ALA A 144 -56.29 1.30 7.58
N THR A 145 -55.49 1.38 6.52
CA THR A 145 -54.28 0.55 6.36
C THR A 145 -53.22 0.88 7.42
N VAL A 146 -53.01 2.17 7.72
CA VAL A 146 -52.09 2.61 8.77
C VAL A 146 -52.58 2.14 10.14
N THR A 147 -53.86 2.36 10.46
CA THR A 147 -54.47 1.90 11.71
C THR A 147 -54.39 0.38 11.87
N TYR A 148 -54.61 -0.39 10.80
CA TYR A 148 -54.44 -1.84 10.81
C TYR A 148 -53.01 -2.25 11.13
N ARG A 149 -52.01 -1.61 10.49
CA ARG A 149 -50.59 -1.90 10.75
C ARG A 149 -50.17 -1.56 12.18
N GLN A 150 -50.71 -0.48 12.74
CA GLN A 150 -50.44 -0.06 14.12
C GLN A 150 -51.06 -1.00 15.15
N SER A 151 -52.29 -1.47 14.90
CA SER A 151 -53.00 -2.39 15.79
C SER A 151 -52.56 -3.85 15.67
N ASN A 152 -51.93 -4.23 14.56
CA ASN A 152 -51.52 -5.62 14.27
C ASN A 152 -50.06 -5.73 13.81
N PRO A 153 -49.07 -5.22 14.58
CA PRO A 153 -47.68 -5.17 14.14
C PRO A 153 -47.08 -6.56 13.91
N GLU A 154 -47.42 -7.55 14.75
CA GLU A 154 -46.89 -8.92 14.64
C GLU A 154 -47.41 -9.64 13.40
N LYS A 155 -48.72 -9.54 13.11
CA LYS A 155 -49.32 -10.14 11.91
C LYS A 155 -48.76 -9.52 10.63
N VAL A 156 -48.47 -8.21 10.65
CA VAL A 156 -47.81 -7.54 9.52
C VAL A 156 -46.37 -8.02 9.35
N LYS A 157 -45.59 -8.16 10.43
CA LYS A 157 -44.24 -8.73 10.36
C LYS A 157 -44.24 -10.15 9.80
N GLU A 158 -45.18 -10.99 10.25
CA GLU A 158 -45.33 -12.36 9.78
C GLU A 158 -45.65 -12.41 8.29
N ASN A 159 -46.63 -11.62 7.85
CA ASN A 159 -47.00 -11.52 6.42
C ASN A 159 -45.83 -11.01 5.57
N CYS A 160 -45.08 -10.01 6.04
CA CYS A 160 -43.88 -9.51 5.36
C CYS A 160 -42.79 -10.59 5.28
N LYS A 161 -42.55 -11.33 6.37
CA LYS A 161 -41.56 -12.41 6.41
C LYS A 161 -41.94 -13.53 5.45
N ALA A 162 -43.22 -13.93 5.42
CA ALA A 162 -43.75 -14.91 4.49
C ALA A 162 -43.58 -14.46 3.03
N ALA A 163 -43.96 -13.22 2.70
CA ALA A 163 -43.80 -12.66 1.37
C ALA A 163 -42.33 -12.62 0.91
N ILE A 164 -41.40 -12.23 1.80
CA ILE A 164 -39.96 -12.25 1.52
C ILE A 164 -39.46 -13.69 1.28
N ALA A 165 -39.92 -14.65 2.07
CA ALA A 165 -39.54 -16.05 1.89
C ALA A 165 -40.02 -16.60 0.53
N THR A 166 -41.28 -16.32 0.16
CA THR A 166 -41.83 -16.70 -1.15
C THR A 166 -41.09 -16.03 -2.31
N TYR A 167 -40.73 -14.74 -2.16
CA TYR A 167 -39.92 -14.03 -3.16
C TYR A 167 -38.53 -14.68 -3.32
N ARG A 168 -37.87 -15.01 -2.22
CA ARG A 168 -36.55 -15.67 -2.25
C ARG A 168 -36.59 -17.05 -2.90
N GLN A 169 -37.66 -17.82 -2.68
CA GLN A 169 -37.86 -19.12 -3.30
C GLN A 169 -38.14 -19.03 -4.80
N SER A 170 -38.96 -18.05 -5.22
CA SER A 170 -39.31 -17.85 -6.63
C SER A 170 -38.22 -17.14 -7.45
N ASN A 171 -37.29 -16.43 -6.79
CA ASN A 171 -36.25 -15.63 -7.44
C ASN A 171 -34.85 -15.86 -6.82
N PRO A 172 -34.34 -17.11 -6.77
CA PRO A 172 -33.10 -17.42 -6.06
C PRO A 172 -31.87 -16.74 -6.68
N GLU A 173 -31.79 -16.65 -8.01
CA GLU A 173 -30.65 -16.05 -8.70
C GLU A 173 -30.56 -14.54 -8.49
N LYS A 174 -31.69 -13.81 -8.59
CA LYS A 174 -31.73 -12.37 -8.30
C LYS A 174 -31.33 -12.06 -6.86
N VAL A 175 -31.70 -12.94 -5.92
CA VAL A 175 -31.31 -12.78 -4.51
C VAL A 175 -29.82 -13.04 -4.31
N LYS A 176 -29.25 -14.06 -4.96
CA LYS A 176 -27.80 -14.31 -4.92
C LYS A 176 -27.03 -13.12 -5.50
N GLU A 177 -27.41 -12.65 -6.67
CA GLU A 177 -26.77 -11.50 -7.34
C GLU A 177 -26.85 -10.24 -6.48
N SER A 178 -28.04 -9.93 -5.94
CA SER A 178 -28.23 -8.79 -5.04
C SER A 178 -27.36 -8.89 -3.78
N ASN A 179 -27.28 -10.08 -3.17
CA ASN A 179 -26.46 -10.30 -1.97
C ASN A 179 -24.96 -10.22 -2.28
N GLN A 180 -24.51 -10.76 -3.41
CA GLN A 180 -23.12 -10.65 -3.86
C GLN A 180 -22.72 -9.20 -4.08
N THR A 181 -23.57 -8.44 -4.79
CA THR A 181 -23.37 -7.01 -5.04
C THR A 181 -23.30 -6.23 -3.73
N ALA A 182 -24.26 -6.44 -2.82
CA ALA A 182 -24.25 -5.79 -1.51
C ALA A 182 -22.99 -6.13 -0.69
N THR A 183 -22.56 -7.40 -0.74
CA THR A 183 -21.34 -7.84 -0.04
C THR A 183 -20.09 -7.21 -0.64
N ALA A 184 -19.99 -7.12 -1.97
CA ALA A 184 -18.88 -6.47 -2.65
C ALA A 184 -18.80 -4.98 -2.30
N THR A 185 -19.93 -4.26 -2.37
CA THR A 185 -20.01 -2.85 -1.98
C THR A 185 -19.65 -2.63 -0.51
N TYR A 186 -20.10 -3.50 0.38
CA TYR A 186 -19.72 -3.43 1.80
C TYR A 186 -18.21 -3.62 1.98
N ARG A 187 -17.62 -4.62 1.32
CA ARG A 187 -16.17 -4.86 1.39
C ARG A 187 -15.35 -3.69 0.86
N GLN A 188 -15.82 -3.05 -0.20
CA GLN A 188 -15.15 -1.89 -0.79
C GLN A 188 -15.24 -0.65 0.11
N SER A 189 -16.38 -0.41 0.74
CA SER A 189 -16.59 0.75 1.62
C SER A 189 -16.02 0.56 3.02
N ASN A 190 -15.80 -0.69 3.48
CA ASN A 190 -15.37 -1.01 4.84
C ASN A 190 -14.19 -2.00 4.88
N PRO A 191 -13.05 -1.72 4.22
CA PRO A 191 -11.95 -2.67 4.10
C PRO A 191 -11.32 -3.04 5.45
N GLU A 192 -11.21 -2.11 6.39
CA GLU A 192 -10.60 -2.37 7.70
C GLU A 192 -11.46 -3.28 8.59
N LYS A 193 -12.79 -3.07 8.61
CA LYS A 193 -13.72 -3.98 9.32
C LYS A 193 -13.70 -5.39 8.73
N VAL A 194 -13.53 -5.51 7.42
CA VAL A 194 -13.40 -6.81 6.76
C VAL A 194 -12.08 -7.49 7.13
N LYS A 195 -10.97 -6.75 7.14
CA LYS A 195 -9.67 -7.30 7.60
C LYS A 195 -9.74 -7.75 9.05
N GLU A 196 -10.34 -6.94 9.92
CA GLU A 196 -10.49 -7.26 11.34
C GLU A 196 -11.36 -8.51 11.55
N SER A 197 -12.55 -8.55 10.95
CA SER A 197 -13.41 -9.74 11.03
C SER A 197 -12.74 -11.00 10.48
N PHE A 198 -11.96 -10.89 9.39
CA PHE A 198 -11.19 -12.00 8.85
C PHE A 198 -10.07 -12.46 9.81
N LYS A 199 -9.34 -11.52 10.42
CA LYS A 199 -8.32 -11.84 11.44
C LYS A 199 -8.93 -12.58 12.62
N THR A 200 -10.05 -12.07 13.15
CA THR A 200 -10.76 -12.69 14.28
C THR A 200 -11.26 -14.08 13.92
N ALA A 201 -11.93 -14.24 12.78
CA ALA A 201 -12.40 -15.55 12.31
C ALA A 201 -11.25 -16.54 12.13
N THR A 202 -10.12 -16.10 11.58
CA THR A 202 -8.92 -16.95 11.42
C THR A 202 -8.33 -17.34 12.77
N ALA A 203 -8.28 -16.42 13.73
CA ALA A 203 -7.79 -16.70 15.07
C ALA A 203 -8.69 -17.72 15.79
N THR A 204 -10.02 -17.53 15.76
CA THR A 204 -10.99 -18.47 16.32
C THR A 204 -10.91 -19.85 15.67
N TYR A 205 -10.74 -19.90 14.35
CA TYR A 205 -10.54 -21.16 13.64
C TYR A 205 -9.25 -21.87 14.10
N ARG A 206 -8.13 -21.15 14.19
CA ARG A 206 -6.86 -21.71 14.65
C ARG A 206 -6.91 -22.20 16.09
N GLN A 207 -7.66 -21.52 16.95
CA GLN A 207 -7.86 -21.95 18.34
C GLN A 207 -8.71 -23.22 18.43
N SER A 208 -9.83 -23.27 17.72
CA SER A 208 -10.74 -24.44 17.72
C SER A 208 -10.18 -25.65 16.95
N ASN A 209 -9.25 -25.45 16.02
CA ASN A 209 -8.70 -26.48 15.14
C ASN A 209 -7.16 -26.57 15.24
N ALA A 210 -6.60 -26.35 16.44
CA ALA A 210 -5.16 -26.26 16.64
C ALA A 210 -4.37 -27.46 16.10
N GLU A 211 -4.88 -28.69 16.28
CA GLU A 211 -4.20 -29.90 15.80
C GLU A 211 -4.19 -30.01 14.28
N LYS A 212 -5.31 -29.72 13.61
CA LYS A 212 -5.38 -29.68 12.14
C LYS A 212 -4.46 -28.59 11.57
N VAL A 213 -4.33 -27.45 12.25
CA VAL A 213 -3.41 -26.39 11.84
C VAL A 213 -1.95 -26.85 11.95
N LYS A 214 -1.58 -27.53 13.05
CA LYS A 214 -0.24 -28.10 13.22
C LYS A 214 0.07 -29.15 12.15
N GLU A 215 -0.89 -30.03 11.86
CA GLU A 215 -0.76 -31.06 10.83
C GLU A 215 -0.55 -30.45 9.44
N ASN A 216 -1.40 -29.49 9.06
CA ASN A 216 -1.28 -28.76 7.80
C ASN A 216 0.07 -28.03 7.69
N PHE A 217 0.53 -27.41 8.79
CA PHE A 217 1.84 -26.74 8.80
C PHE A 217 3.01 -27.72 8.65
N LYS A 218 2.96 -28.87 9.33
CA LYS A 218 3.96 -29.94 9.18
C LYS A 218 3.98 -30.47 7.75
N ALA A 219 2.81 -30.75 7.17
CA ALA A 219 2.68 -31.21 5.80
C ALA A 219 3.25 -30.20 4.81
N ALA A 220 2.85 -28.93 4.91
CA ALA A 220 3.37 -27.86 4.05
C ALA A 220 4.89 -27.70 4.17
N THR A 221 5.44 -27.79 5.39
CA THR A 221 6.88 -27.73 5.62
C THR A 221 7.60 -28.92 5.00
N ALA A 222 7.05 -30.13 5.11
CA ALA A 222 7.62 -31.33 4.49
C ALA A 222 7.63 -31.20 2.96
N THR A 223 6.52 -30.76 2.36
CA THR A 223 6.41 -30.51 0.92
C THR A 223 7.42 -29.45 0.45
N TYR A 224 7.59 -28.37 1.22
CA TYR A 224 8.59 -27.34 0.91
C TYR A 224 10.02 -27.92 0.94
N ARG A 225 10.36 -28.70 1.97
CA ARG A 225 11.69 -29.33 2.08
C ARG A 225 11.97 -30.29 0.93
N GLN A 226 10.97 -31.03 0.49
CA GLN A 226 11.09 -31.97 -0.62
C GLN A 226 11.27 -31.26 -1.97
N SER A 227 10.54 -30.16 -2.19
CA SER A 227 10.61 -29.38 -3.44
C SER A 227 11.82 -28.44 -3.51
N ASN A 228 12.39 -28.06 -2.35
CA ASN A 228 13.47 -27.07 -2.27
C ASN A 228 14.65 -27.55 -1.40
N PRO A 229 15.28 -28.71 -1.70
CA PRO A 229 16.30 -29.30 -0.83
C PRO A 229 17.56 -28.42 -0.69
N GLU A 230 18.00 -27.77 -1.77
CA GLU A 230 19.22 -26.94 -1.75
C GLU A 230 19.02 -25.66 -0.92
N LYS A 231 17.88 -24.98 -1.05
CA LYS A 231 17.55 -23.81 -0.21
C LYS A 231 17.49 -24.17 1.27
N VAL A 232 17.01 -25.36 1.59
CA VAL A 232 16.97 -25.84 2.98
C VAL A 232 18.37 -26.12 3.51
N LYS A 233 19.24 -26.76 2.72
CA LYS A 233 20.64 -26.99 3.10
C LYS A 233 21.38 -25.68 3.33
N GLU A 234 21.22 -24.72 2.43
CA GLU A 234 21.84 -23.39 2.54
C GLU A 234 21.33 -22.65 3.78
N SER A 235 20.01 -22.57 3.97
CA SER A 235 19.41 -21.96 5.16
C SER A 235 19.91 -22.59 6.46
N ASN A 236 20.02 -23.93 6.52
CA ASN A 236 20.51 -24.64 7.70
C ASN A 236 22.01 -24.37 7.93
N LYS A 237 22.82 -24.31 6.87
CA LYS A 237 24.25 -23.98 6.95
C LYS A 237 24.44 -22.57 7.51
N THR A 238 23.69 -21.60 7.00
CA THR A 238 23.73 -20.21 7.47
C THR A 238 23.29 -20.11 8.92
N ALA A 239 22.16 -20.73 9.30
CA ALA A 239 21.69 -20.75 10.68
C ALA A 239 22.72 -21.37 11.64
N THR A 240 23.36 -22.46 11.23
CA THR A 240 24.42 -23.11 12.02
C THR A 240 25.65 -22.21 12.17
N ALA A 241 26.07 -21.53 11.10
CA ALA A 241 27.19 -20.60 11.14
C ALA A 241 26.89 -19.42 12.07
N THR A 242 25.71 -18.81 11.96
CA THR A 242 25.26 -17.73 12.84
C THR A 242 25.25 -18.17 14.30
N TYR A 243 24.69 -19.35 14.60
CA TYR A 243 24.66 -19.88 15.96
C TYR A 243 26.06 -20.10 16.55
N ARG A 244 26.99 -20.64 15.75
CA ARG A 244 28.39 -20.84 16.18
C ARG A 244 29.10 -19.53 16.45
N GLN A 245 28.79 -18.50 15.65
CA GLN A 245 29.36 -17.17 15.82
C GLN A 245 28.80 -16.47 17.06
N SER A 246 27.50 -16.59 17.35
CA SER A 246 26.88 -15.96 18.52
C SER A 246 27.12 -16.72 19.83
N ASN A 247 27.49 -18.01 19.77
CA ASN A 247 27.66 -18.87 20.95
C ASN A 247 28.96 -19.70 20.93
N PRO A 248 30.15 -19.06 20.86
CA PRO A 248 31.42 -19.78 20.69
C PRO A 248 31.75 -20.69 21.89
N GLU A 249 31.51 -20.24 23.12
CA GLU A 249 31.84 -21.01 24.34
C GLU A 249 31.00 -22.28 24.47
N MET A 250 29.68 -22.17 24.27
CA MET A 250 28.77 -23.32 24.32
C MET A 250 29.11 -24.35 23.24
N VAL A 251 29.51 -23.90 22.05
CA VAL A 251 29.95 -24.80 20.97
C VAL A 251 31.26 -25.50 21.32
N GLN A 252 32.22 -24.78 21.89
CA GLN A 252 33.47 -25.40 22.34
C GLN A 252 33.23 -26.45 23.44
N GLU A 253 32.39 -26.14 24.42
CA GLU A 253 32.08 -27.06 25.52
C GLU A 253 31.34 -28.32 25.03
N SER A 254 30.38 -28.12 24.12
CA SER A 254 29.68 -29.22 23.45
C SER A 254 30.66 -30.12 22.68
N ASN A 255 31.59 -29.54 21.93
CA ASN A 255 32.60 -30.28 21.18
C ASN A 255 33.57 -31.04 22.08
N LYS A 256 34.00 -30.46 23.21
CA LYS A 256 34.83 -31.13 24.22
C LYS A 256 34.09 -32.34 24.80
N THR A 257 32.84 -32.15 25.21
CA THR A 257 31.99 -33.20 25.78
C THR A 257 31.75 -34.34 24.78
N ALA A 258 31.48 -34.01 23.51
CA ALA A 258 31.32 -34.99 22.45
C ALA A 258 32.61 -35.80 22.23
N THR A 259 33.77 -35.14 22.23
CA THR A 259 35.08 -35.78 22.07
C THR A 259 35.38 -36.73 23.22
N VAL A 260 35.14 -36.31 24.47
CA VAL A 260 35.32 -37.15 25.66
C VAL A 260 34.39 -38.37 25.60
N THR A 261 33.12 -38.16 25.26
CA THR A 261 32.13 -39.23 25.13
C THR A 261 32.54 -40.23 24.05
N TYR A 262 32.95 -39.76 22.87
CA TYR A 262 33.42 -40.61 21.79
C TYR A 262 34.61 -41.46 22.20
N ARG A 263 35.62 -40.85 22.85
CA ARG A 263 36.82 -41.55 23.34
C ARG A 263 36.47 -42.62 24.36
N LYS A 264 35.53 -42.32 25.27
CA LYS A 264 35.05 -43.28 26.28
C LYS A 264 34.34 -44.47 25.65
N LEU A 265 33.50 -44.25 24.64
CA LEU A 265 32.78 -45.32 23.95
C LEU A 265 33.68 -46.14 23.00
N ASN A 266 34.76 -45.55 22.49
CA ASN A 266 35.63 -46.15 21.47
C ASN A 266 37.07 -46.38 21.94
N LEU A 267 37.26 -46.71 23.22
CA LEU A 267 38.58 -46.87 23.87
C LEU A 267 39.57 -47.72 23.06
N LYS A 268 39.16 -48.90 22.60
CA LYS A 268 40.02 -49.82 21.84
C LYS A 268 40.49 -49.21 20.52
N LYS A 269 39.56 -48.64 19.74
CA LYS A 269 39.83 -48.00 18.45
C LYS A 269 40.74 -46.77 18.61
N VAL A 270 40.53 -45.98 19.67
CA VAL A 270 41.38 -44.83 19.98
C VAL A 270 42.80 -45.27 20.35
N ALA A 271 42.94 -46.34 21.14
CA ALA A 271 44.24 -46.88 21.51
C ALA A 271 45.01 -47.44 20.30
N GLU A 272 44.32 -48.16 19.40
CA GLU A 272 44.92 -48.66 18.14
C GLU A 272 45.38 -47.52 17.22
N LEU A 273 44.53 -46.52 17.01
CA LEU A 273 44.89 -45.34 16.21
C LEU A 273 46.07 -44.58 16.82
N SER A 274 46.13 -44.48 18.15
CA SER A 274 47.26 -43.86 18.86
C SER A 274 48.57 -44.62 18.62
N LYS A 275 48.54 -45.96 18.70
CA LYS A 275 49.70 -46.81 18.40
C LYS A 275 50.15 -46.67 16.95
N LEU A 276 49.22 -46.72 16.00
CA LEU A 276 49.52 -46.56 14.57
C LEU A 276 50.12 -45.18 14.27
N SER A 277 49.58 -44.12 14.88
CA SER A 277 50.12 -42.76 14.77
C SER A 277 51.55 -42.67 15.29
N SER A 278 51.83 -43.26 16.46
CA SER A 278 53.18 -43.31 17.04
C SER A 278 54.18 -44.04 16.14
N ILE A 279 53.79 -45.20 15.60
CA ILE A 279 54.63 -45.97 14.67
C ILE A 279 54.89 -45.17 13.39
N THR A 280 53.86 -44.53 12.84
CA THR A 280 53.98 -43.69 11.63
C THR A 280 54.94 -42.52 11.88
N TYR A 281 54.82 -41.88 13.05
CA TYR A 281 55.72 -40.80 13.45
C TYR A 281 57.17 -41.29 13.55
N GLN A 282 57.42 -42.42 14.22
CA GLN A 282 58.76 -43.01 14.34
C GLN A 282 59.37 -43.37 12.99
N GLN A 283 58.58 -43.96 12.09
CA GLN A 283 59.02 -44.25 10.73
C GLN A 283 59.39 -42.98 9.96
N SER A 284 58.54 -41.94 10.03
CA SER A 284 58.80 -40.65 9.39
C SER A 284 60.05 -39.95 9.95
N TYR A 285 60.31 -40.11 11.26
CA TYR A 285 61.50 -39.58 11.91
C TYR A 285 62.76 -40.30 11.44
N LEU A 286 62.74 -41.64 11.42
CA LEU A 286 63.86 -42.44 10.93
C LEU A 286 64.20 -42.13 9.46
N GLU A 287 63.19 -41.96 8.61
CA GLU A 287 63.42 -41.56 7.22
C GLU A 287 64.02 -40.15 7.10
N ARG A 288 63.55 -39.18 7.91
CA ARG A 288 64.19 -37.85 7.98
C ARG A 288 65.65 -37.92 8.41
N VAL A 289 65.98 -38.78 9.38
CA VAL A 289 67.38 -38.97 9.84
C VAL A 289 68.23 -39.59 8.73
N LYS A 290 67.76 -40.63 8.05
CA LYS A 290 68.47 -41.26 6.93
C LYS A 290 68.69 -40.28 5.78
N ASP A 291 67.68 -39.49 5.43
CA ASP A 291 67.81 -38.46 4.38
C ASP A 291 68.86 -37.41 4.77
N THR A 292 68.84 -36.96 6.02
CA THR A 292 69.81 -36.00 6.55
C THR A 292 71.24 -36.55 6.48
N GLN A 293 71.46 -37.81 6.89
CA GLN A 293 72.77 -38.47 6.83
C GLN A 293 73.26 -38.63 5.38
N LYS A 294 72.37 -39.02 4.44
CA LYS A 294 72.70 -39.10 3.01
C LYS A 294 73.14 -37.75 2.46
N ARG A 295 72.41 -36.66 2.78
CA ARG A 295 72.79 -35.29 2.38
C ARG A 295 74.15 -34.89 2.93
N GLN A 296 74.44 -35.18 4.19
CA GLN A 296 75.73 -34.89 4.81
C GLN A 296 76.90 -35.68 4.18
N TYR A 297 76.67 -36.94 3.80
CA TYR A 297 77.67 -37.74 3.11
C TYR A 297 77.96 -37.21 1.70
N ILE A 298 76.93 -36.88 0.93
CA ILE A 298 77.08 -36.29 -0.41
C ILE A 298 77.85 -34.97 -0.32
N LYS A 299 77.50 -34.11 0.66
CA LYS A 299 78.22 -32.86 0.90
C LYS A 299 79.71 -33.08 1.15
N ARG A 300 80.07 -34.00 2.06
CA ARG A 300 81.48 -34.34 2.35
C ARG A 300 82.21 -34.94 1.15
N LYS A 301 81.52 -35.72 0.30
CA LYS A 301 82.09 -36.28 -0.93
C LYS A 301 82.42 -35.19 -1.95
N LEU A 302 81.55 -34.18 -2.08
CA LEU A 302 81.80 -33.00 -2.92
C LEU A 302 82.95 -32.16 -2.36
N ASP A 303 82.97 -31.90 -1.04
CA ASP A 303 84.04 -31.15 -0.38
C ASP A 303 85.43 -31.83 -0.55
N CYS A 304 85.48 -33.16 -0.56
CA CYS A 304 86.71 -33.93 -0.82
C CYS A 304 87.15 -33.91 -2.29
N SER A 305 86.21 -33.84 -3.24
CA SER A 305 86.55 -33.70 -4.66
C SER A 305 87.09 -32.31 -5.01
N GLU A 306 86.71 -31.29 -4.24
CA GLU A 306 87.19 -29.91 -4.44
C GLU A 306 88.52 -29.64 -3.73
N ASN A 307 88.84 -30.33 -2.61
CA ASN A 307 90.01 -30.00 -1.76
C ASN A 307 91.07 -31.12 -1.60
N GLY A 308 91.10 -32.14 -2.46
CA GLY A 308 92.23 -33.09 -2.59
C GLY A 308 92.63 -33.88 -1.34
N THR A 309 91.81 -33.92 -0.28
CA THR A 309 92.14 -34.54 1.00
C THR A 309 91.56 -35.96 1.08
N LYS A 310 92.42 -36.96 1.33
CA LYS A 310 92.04 -38.39 1.35
C LYS A 310 91.07 -38.72 2.51
N MET A 311 90.01 -39.45 2.19
CA MET A 311 89.00 -39.96 3.14
C MET A 311 89.61 -40.85 4.24
N ILE A 312 89.49 -40.44 5.50
CA ILE A 312 89.73 -41.31 6.66
C ILE A 312 88.54 -42.29 6.78
N LYS A 313 88.79 -43.59 6.73
CA LYS A 313 87.79 -44.64 6.96
C LYS A 313 87.20 -44.49 8.37
N TYR A 314 85.88 -44.38 8.47
CA TYR A 314 85.18 -44.44 9.75
C TYR A 314 85.25 -45.85 10.34
N LYS A 315 85.59 -45.93 11.63
CA LYS A 315 85.20 -47.06 12.50
C LYS A 315 83.68 -47.04 12.65
N LYS A 316 83.07 -48.21 12.48
CA LYS A 316 81.67 -48.49 12.78
C LYS A 316 81.44 -48.17 14.27
N VAL A 317 80.53 -47.25 14.57
CA VAL A 317 80.03 -47.09 15.95
C VAL A 317 79.16 -48.31 16.20
N GLU A 318 79.53 -49.11 17.20
CA GLU A 318 78.74 -50.25 17.66
C GLU A 318 77.44 -49.73 18.29
N ASP A 319 76.33 -50.31 17.86
CA ASP A 319 75.02 -50.11 18.49
C ASP A 319 75.10 -50.69 19.92
N ASN A 320 75.12 -49.83 20.94
CA ASN A 320 75.00 -50.25 22.32
C ASN A 320 73.54 -50.07 22.78
N PRO A 321 72.74 -51.14 22.97
CA PRO A 321 71.34 -51.03 23.35
C PRO A 321 71.18 -51.15 24.87
N ASN A 322 71.89 -50.33 25.65
CA ASN A 322 71.60 -50.16 27.07
C ASN A 322 72.21 -48.87 27.62
N GLY A 323 71.37 -47.86 27.77
CA GLY A 323 71.67 -46.59 28.41
C GLY A 323 70.39 -46.04 29.03
N ASN A 324 69.95 -46.69 30.09
CA ASN A 324 68.80 -46.29 30.89
C ASN A 324 69.29 -45.33 31.98
N SER A 325 69.09 -44.03 31.81
CA SER A 325 68.76 -43.07 32.88
C SER A 325 68.79 -41.64 32.34
N CYS A 326 67.59 -41.13 32.05
CA CYS A 326 67.33 -39.72 31.83
C CYS A 326 67.35 -38.99 33.17
N GLU A 327 68.39 -38.18 33.40
CA GLU A 327 68.38 -37.12 34.41
C GLU A 327 68.36 -35.75 33.73
N ALA A 328 67.55 -34.88 34.33
CA ALA A 328 67.05 -33.66 33.77
C ALA A 328 68.14 -32.60 33.51
N GLY A 329 68.11 -32.04 32.29
CA GLY A 329 68.70 -30.75 31.98
C GLY A 329 67.60 -29.83 31.44
N GLN A 330 67.10 -28.92 32.30
CA GLN A 330 66.32 -27.76 31.88
C GLN A 330 67.24 -26.80 31.13
N ILE A 331 66.95 -26.45 29.86
CA ILE A 331 67.12 -25.10 29.32
C ILE A 331 66.09 -24.90 28.16
N PRO A 332 65.83 -23.67 27.69
CA PRO A 332 64.56 -22.96 27.77
C PRO A 332 63.74 -23.07 26.48
N GLY A 333 62.45 -22.70 26.57
CA GLY A 333 61.62 -22.52 25.38
C GLY A 333 62.18 -21.42 24.48
N ASN A 334 62.51 -21.79 23.24
CA ASN A 334 62.33 -21.00 22.01
C ASN A 334 63.05 -21.67 20.83
N THR A 335 62.28 -22.27 19.93
CA THR A 335 62.52 -22.39 18.49
C THR A 335 61.18 -22.83 17.90
N ASP A 336 60.34 -21.90 17.43
CA ASP A 336 60.38 -21.37 16.06
C ASP A 336 60.19 -22.49 15.03
N ASP A 337 58.95 -22.99 14.94
CA ASP A 337 58.48 -23.90 13.89
C ASP A 337 57.97 -23.08 12.69
N SER A 338 58.86 -22.26 12.16
CA SER A 338 58.63 -21.47 10.95
C SER A 338 58.90 -22.31 9.71
N ARG A 339 57.97 -23.21 9.34
CA ARG A 339 57.77 -23.70 7.97
C ARG A 339 56.48 -24.51 7.81
N GLN A 340 55.40 -23.79 7.57
CA GLN A 340 54.24 -24.08 6.68
C GLN A 340 52.94 -23.41 7.11
N GLN A 341 52.99 -22.41 8.01
CA GLN A 341 51.95 -21.40 8.04
C GLN A 341 52.39 -20.30 7.06
N ILE A 342 51.88 -20.34 5.84
CA ILE A 342 51.82 -19.11 5.03
C ILE A 342 51.00 -18.16 5.88
N ASP A 343 51.71 -17.24 6.52
CA ASP A 343 51.21 -16.30 7.50
C ASP A 343 50.08 -15.52 6.85
N VAL A 344 48.84 -15.89 7.20
CA VAL A 344 47.62 -15.27 6.67
C VAL A 344 47.68 -13.76 6.90
N THR A 345 48.40 -13.32 7.94
CA THR A 345 48.70 -11.92 8.23
C THR A 345 49.54 -11.28 7.11
N LYS A 346 50.62 -11.91 6.64
CA LYS A 346 51.41 -11.42 5.50
C LYS A 346 50.64 -11.43 4.19
N ALA A 347 49.79 -12.44 3.97
CA ALA A 347 48.91 -12.47 2.79
C ALA A 347 47.86 -11.35 2.83
N THR A 348 47.34 -11.04 4.01
CA THR A 348 46.38 -9.95 4.23
C THR A 348 47.05 -8.58 4.09
N GLU A 349 48.29 -8.42 4.58
CA GLU A 349 49.08 -7.20 4.39
C GLU A 349 49.44 -6.97 2.92
N LEU A 350 49.83 -8.03 2.18
CA LEU A 350 50.03 -7.97 0.73
C LEU A 350 48.75 -7.58 -0.01
N LEU A 351 47.60 -8.12 0.40
CA LEU A 351 46.31 -7.75 -0.16
C LEU A 351 45.99 -6.27 0.09
N HIS A 352 46.15 -5.79 1.33
CA HIS A 352 45.94 -4.39 1.69
C HIS A 352 46.89 -3.45 0.92
N LYS A 353 48.13 -3.88 0.69
CA LYS A 353 49.07 -3.13 -0.15
C LYS A 353 48.62 -3.08 -1.61
N ASN A 354 48.07 -4.18 -2.14
CA ASN A 354 47.63 -4.28 -3.53
C ASN A 354 46.32 -3.53 -3.83
N ILE A 355 45.41 -3.42 -2.84
CA ILE A 355 44.15 -2.68 -3.00
C ILE A 355 44.25 -1.19 -2.65
N SER A 356 45.35 -0.76 -2.00
CA SER A 356 45.53 0.64 -1.57
C SER A 356 45.55 1.66 -2.72
N VAL A 357 45.88 1.19 -3.93
CA VAL A 357 45.93 1.99 -5.16
C VAL A 357 44.56 2.09 -5.85
N GLY A 358 43.54 1.37 -5.36
CA GLY A 358 42.21 1.32 -5.95
C GLY A 358 42.10 0.43 -7.19
N PRO A 359 40.87 0.13 -7.65
CA PRO A 359 40.65 -0.70 -8.84
C PRO A 359 40.98 0.08 -10.12
N GLU A 360 41.68 -0.56 -11.05
CA GLU A 360 42.14 0.06 -12.30
C GLU A 360 41.14 -0.15 -13.44
N TYR A 361 40.34 -1.22 -13.37
CA TYR A 361 39.35 -1.55 -14.38
C TYR A 361 38.01 -1.97 -13.76
N ILE A 362 36.91 -1.61 -14.42
CA ILE A 362 35.55 -2.03 -14.07
C ILE A 362 35.01 -2.82 -15.26
N CYS A 363 34.65 -4.10 -15.09
CA CYS A 363 33.97 -4.81 -16.18
C CYS A 363 32.50 -4.41 -16.20
N THR A 364 32.07 -3.72 -17.26
CA THR A 364 30.66 -3.41 -17.52
C THR A 364 29.81 -4.64 -17.83
N CYS A 365 30.46 -5.79 -18.03
CA CYS A 365 29.81 -7.07 -18.30
C CYS A 365 29.25 -7.76 -17.04
N CYS A 366 29.84 -7.48 -15.88
CA CYS A 366 29.53 -8.18 -14.62
C CYS A 366 29.63 -7.30 -13.38
N ASP A 367 29.86 -6.00 -13.56
CA ASP A 367 29.99 -4.99 -12.51
C ASP A 367 31.02 -5.35 -11.41
N GLN A 368 32.11 -6.03 -11.82
CA GLN A 368 33.22 -6.39 -10.93
C GLN A 368 34.43 -5.48 -11.11
N LEU A 369 35.07 -5.17 -9.98
CA LEU A 369 36.27 -4.34 -9.88
C LEU A 369 37.53 -5.19 -10.03
N TRP A 370 38.43 -4.80 -10.93
CA TRP A 370 39.68 -5.50 -11.22
C TRP A 370 40.88 -4.63 -10.86
N TYR A 371 41.83 -5.23 -10.14
CA TYR A 371 43.09 -4.61 -9.73
C TYR A 371 44.22 -5.03 -10.67
N ARG A 372 45.19 -4.13 -10.90
CA ARG A 372 46.34 -4.36 -11.79
C ARG A 372 47.06 -5.68 -11.56
N SER A 373 47.22 -6.06 -10.30
CA SER A 373 47.88 -7.31 -9.88
C SER A 373 47.14 -8.58 -10.29
N SER A 374 45.86 -8.46 -10.65
CA SER A 374 44.97 -9.57 -11.00
C SER A 374 44.87 -9.81 -12.51
N VAL A 375 45.54 -8.98 -13.32
CA VAL A 375 45.52 -9.08 -14.79
C VAL A 375 46.93 -9.44 -15.27
N THR A 376 47.10 -10.67 -15.79
CA THR A 376 48.30 -11.02 -16.55
C THR A 376 48.18 -10.44 -17.96
N GLU A 377 49.16 -9.65 -18.38
CA GLU A 377 49.25 -9.16 -19.77
C GLU A 377 49.19 -10.36 -20.72
N ARG A 378 48.11 -10.44 -21.49
CA ARG A 378 47.93 -11.49 -22.50
C ARG A 378 48.67 -11.05 -23.76
N ASN A 379 49.66 -11.83 -24.17
CA ASN A 379 50.48 -11.62 -25.37
C ASN A 379 49.61 -11.25 -26.60
N VAL A 380 49.94 -10.13 -27.25
CA VAL A 380 49.14 -9.48 -28.31
C VAL A 380 49.36 -10.16 -29.68
N SER A 381 49.06 -11.45 -29.79
CA SER A 381 49.15 -12.16 -31.08
C SER A 381 47.89 -12.93 -31.50
N TYR A 382 46.81 -12.86 -30.71
CA TYR A 382 45.57 -13.62 -30.99
C TYR A 382 44.28 -12.79 -30.99
N VAL A 383 44.37 -11.48 -31.19
CA VAL A 383 43.19 -10.60 -31.34
C VAL A 383 43.13 -10.08 -32.77
N ASN A 384 42.80 -10.95 -33.71
CA ASN A 384 42.40 -10.54 -35.07
C ASN A 384 41.37 -11.50 -35.71
N LEU A 385 40.63 -12.24 -34.89
CA LEU A 385 39.40 -12.89 -35.33
C LEU A 385 38.33 -12.62 -34.27
N VAL A 386 37.15 -12.24 -34.71
CA VAL A 386 35.98 -11.85 -33.90
C VAL A 386 35.97 -10.37 -33.45
N GLN A 387 36.21 -9.46 -34.40
CA GLN A 387 35.74 -8.07 -34.26
C GLN A 387 35.07 -7.59 -35.55
N THR A 388 34.06 -8.35 -36.01
CA THR A 388 33.08 -7.90 -37.01
C THR A 388 31.74 -8.54 -36.71
N LYS A 389 30.90 -7.82 -35.96
CA LYS A 389 29.42 -7.90 -35.88
C LYS A 389 29.01 -6.82 -34.86
N SER A 390 29.13 -5.55 -35.24
CA SER A 390 28.04 -4.75 -35.78
C SER A 390 26.90 -4.57 -34.78
N PHE A 391 27.03 -3.50 -34.00
CA PHE A 391 25.95 -2.82 -33.30
C PHE A 391 24.87 -2.39 -34.31
N THR A 392 23.64 -2.79 -34.08
CA THR A 392 22.47 -2.11 -34.66
C THR A 392 21.38 -2.08 -33.59
N TYR A 393 21.16 -0.88 -33.05
CA TYR A 393 20.00 -0.54 -32.23
C TYR A 393 18.76 -0.54 -33.12
N VAL A 394 17.67 -1.17 -32.66
CA VAL A 394 16.31 -0.88 -33.13
C VAL A 394 15.47 -0.60 -31.89
N LEU A 395 15.16 0.69 -31.70
CA LEU A 395 13.96 1.10 -30.99
C LEU A 395 12.75 0.65 -31.83
N MET A 396 11.80 -0.03 -31.20
CA MET A 396 10.42 -0.01 -31.66
C MET A 396 9.52 0.47 -30.51
N VAL A 397 8.57 1.28 -30.93
CA VAL A 397 7.66 2.20 -30.22
C VAL A 397 6.76 1.49 -29.23
#